data_AF-A0A8J5JJ25-F1
#
_entry.id   AF-A0A8J5JJ25-F1
#
_cell.length_a   1.000
_cell.length_b   1.000
_cell.length_c   1.000
_cell.angle_alpha   90.00
_cell.angle_beta   90.00
_cell.angle_gamma   90.00
#
_symmetry.space_group_name_H-M   'P 1'
#
loop_
_entity.id
_entity.type
_entity.pdbx_description
1 polymer ?
#
loop_
_entity_poly.entity_id
_entity_poly.type
_entity_poly.pdbx_seq_one_letter_code
_entity_poly.pdbx_strand_id
1 'polypeptide(L)'
;MLCGTAKKRKCYPLHYVFKSLSPPVRNNLVSFHSLIGSDTVSSFSGPRKNKRWKVFSDHSLLLHDNGRDGDIADVEKFVCFLYGTPEQHIVDDARVHLLGKAKKTLEMLLRQAGKLSGQNMTPG
;
A
#
# COMPACT_ATOMS: atom_id res chain seq x y z
N MET A 1 15.81 27.60 -5.48
CA MET A 1 16.30 26.21 -5.57
C MET A 1 15.58 25.53 -6.72
N LEU A 2 16.32 24.99 -7.69
CA LEU A 2 15.76 24.30 -8.85
C LEU A 2 16.01 22.81 -8.68
N CYS A 3 14.97 22.06 -8.33
CA CYS A 3 15.06 20.62 -8.19
C CYS A 3 14.78 19.94 -9.56
N GLY A 4 15.73 19.13 -10.04
CA GLY A 4 15.56 18.21 -11.17
C GLY A 4 16.40 18.52 -12.42
N THR A 5 16.71 17.47 -13.19
CA THR A 5 17.54 17.49 -14.43
C THR A 5 16.72 17.66 -15.72
N ALA A 6 15.40 17.88 -15.61
CA ALA A 6 14.52 17.91 -16.77
C ALA A 6 14.68 19.22 -17.57
N LYS A 7 15.02 19.09 -18.87
CA LYS A 7 15.15 20.22 -19.81
C LYS A 7 13.83 21.00 -20.02
N LYS A 8 12.68 20.36 -19.78
CA LYS A 8 11.35 20.99 -19.79
C LYS A 8 10.69 20.77 -18.44
N ARG A 9 10.33 21.86 -17.77
CA ARG A 9 9.58 21.78 -16.51
C ARG A 9 8.13 21.44 -16.81
N LYS A 10 7.61 20.43 -16.12
CA LYS A 10 6.17 20.17 -16.09
C LYS A 10 5.57 21.05 -14.99
N CYS A 11 4.77 22.03 -15.38
CA CYS A 11 3.97 22.80 -14.44
C CYS A 11 2.61 22.11 -14.31
N TYR A 12 2.28 21.64 -13.12
CA TYR A 12 0.99 21.02 -12.84
C TYR A 12 0.11 22.05 -12.12
N PRO A 13 -1.06 22.40 -12.67
CA PRO A 13 -1.93 23.37 -12.02
C PRO A 13 -2.61 22.73 -10.81
N LEU A 14 -2.00 22.89 -9.63
CA LEU A 14 -2.47 22.27 -8.39
C LEU A 14 -3.92 22.65 -8.06
N HIS A 15 -4.37 23.85 -8.42
CA HIS A 15 -5.75 24.29 -8.22
C HIS A 15 -6.76 23.46 -9.03
N TYR A 16 -6.43 23.06 -10.27
CA TYR A 16 -7.29 22.17 -11.06
C TYR A 16 -7.31 20.77 -10.47
N VAL A 17 -6.14 20.25 -10.09
CA VAL A 17 -6.05 18.93 -9.44
C VAL A 17 -6.86 18.92 -8.15
N PHE A 18 -6.70 19.93 -7.30
CA PHE A 18 -7.44 20.04 -6.05
C PHE A 18 -8.96 20.11 -6.28
N LYS A 19 -9.43 20.88 -7.27
CA LYS A 19 -10.86 20.94 -7.61
C LYS A 19 -11.43 19.62 -8.11
N SER A 20 -10.60 18.77 -8.73
CA SER A 20 -11.03 17.45 -9.23
C SER A 20 -11.20 16.39 -8.14
N LEU A 21 -10.69 16.63 -6.92
CA LEU A 21 -10.75 15.70 -5.81
C LEU A 21 -12.06 15.89 -5.00
N SER A 22 -12.66 14.78 -4.57
CA SER A 22 -13.81 14.82 -3.66
C SER A 22 -13.42 15.47 -2.32
N PRO A 23 -14.36 16.11 -1.59
CA PRO A 23 -14.05 16.73 -0.30
C PRO A 23 -13.40 15.77 0.72
N PRO A 24 -13.86 14.51 0.90
CA PRO A 24 -13.21 13.57 1.81
C PRO A 24 -11.76 13.28 1.45
N VAL A 25 -11.48 13.07 0.15
CA VAL A 25 -10.13 12.81 -0.35
C VAL A 25 -9.21 14.01 -0.12
N ARG A 26 -9.73 15.24 -0.30
CA ARG A 26 -8.95 16.46 -0.03
C ARG A 26 -8.62 16.62 1.45
N ASN A 27 -9.61 16.45 2.31
CA ASN A 27 -9.46 16.69 3.75
C ASN A 27 -8.52 15.66 4.38
N ASN A 28 -8.53 14.42 3.89
CA ASN A 28 -7.77 13.31 4.48
C ASN A 28 -6.45 13.00 3.73
N LEU A 29 -6.05 13.84 2.77
CA LEU A 29 -4.85 13.63 1.95
C LEU A 29 -3.57 13.64 2.80
N VAL A 30 -3.50 14.53 3.80
CA VAL A 30 -2.36 14.62 4.72
C VAL A 30 -2.27 13.35 5.57
N SER A 31 -3.38 12.91 6.16
CA SER A 31 -3.46 11.67 6.95
C SER A 31 -2.98 10.46 6.15
N PHE A 32 -3.40 10.35 4.89
CA PHE A 32 -2.94 9.30 3.98
C PHE A 32 -1.42 9.33 3.77
N HIS A 33 -0.84 10.51 3.49
CA HIS A 33 0.59 10.64 3.29
C HIS A 33 1.41 10.34 4.55
N SER A 34 0.93 10.73 5.72
CA SER A 34 1.57 10.42 7.00
C SER A 34 1.60 8.91 7.28
N LEU A 35 0.52 8.19 6.97
CA LEU A 35 0.41 6.75 7.23
C LEU A 35 1.27 5.91 6.28
N ILE A 36 1.24 6.24 4.99
CA ILE A 36 1.84 5.40 3.95
C ILE A 36 3.35 5.61 3.83
N GLY A 37 3.84 6.72 4.37
CA GLY A 37 5.20 7.19 4.24
C GLY A 37 5.39 8.04 2.97
N SER A 38 6.11 9.15 3.15
CA SER A 38 6.71 9.93 2.07
C SER A 38 8.04 9.27 1.65
N ASP A 39 8.60 9.66 0.50
CA ASP A 39 9.86 9.13 -0.05
C ASP A 39 11.07 9.24 0.94
N THR A 40 10.94 9.99 2.03
CA THR A 40 11.96 10.20 3.07
C THR A 40 11.80 9.35 4.33
N VAL A 41 10.69 8.60 4.47
CA VAL A 41 10.42 7.69 5.60
C VAL A 41 10.10 6.29 5.07
N SER A 42 10.19 5.27 5.93
CA SER A 42 9.90 3.88 5.57
C SER A 42 8.58 3.75 4.81
N SER A 43 8.65 3.33 3.55
CA SER A 43 7.46 3.18 2.71
C SER A 43 6.71 1.91 3.09
N PHE A 44 5.38 1.98 3.11
CA PHE A 44 4.53 0.80 3.28
C PHE A 44 4.86 -0.26 2.21
N SER A 45 5.31 -1.45 2.64
CA SER A 45 5.70 -2.54 1.74
C SER A 45 4.46 -3.25 1.16
N GLY A 46 4.58 -3.75 -0.07
CA GLY A 46 3.53 -4.52 -0.74
C GLY A 46 2.79 -3.74 -1.86
N PRO A 47 1.73 -2.96 -1.59
CA PRO A 47 0.91 -2.39 -2.64
C PRO A 47 1.61 -1.29 -3.46
N ARG A 48 1.53 -1.39 -4.79
CA ARG A 48 1.95 -0.31 -5.71
C ARG A 48 1.19 0.99 -5.39
N LYS A 49 1.80 2.14 -5.70
CA LYS A 49 1.22 3.48 -5.46
C LYS A 49 -0.23 3.62 -5.95
N ASN A 50 -0.53 3.10 -7.14
CA ASN A 50 -1.89 3.15 -7.71
C ASN A 50 -2.90 2.36 -6.88
N LYS A 51 -2.52 1.20 -6.33
CA LYS A 51 -3.40 0.40 -5.48
C LYS A 51 -3.67 1.10 -4.15
N ARG A 52 -2.63 1.68 -3.54
CA ARG A 52 -2.77 2.50 -2.32
C ARG A 52 -3.70 3.69 -2.54
N TRP A 53 -3.51 4.40 -3.65
CA TRP A 53 -4.38 5.52 -4.03
C TRP A 53 -5.84 5.09 -4.22
N LYS A 54 -6.09 3.94 -4.85
CA LYS A 54 -7.44 3.41 -4.99
C LYS A 54 -8.09 3.13 -3.64
N VAL A 55 -7.41 2.40 -2.75
CA VAL A 55 -7.89 2.13 -1.39
C VAL A 55 -8.20 3.43 -0.64
N PHE A 56 -7.31 4.42 -0.75
CA PHE A 56 -7.55 5.72 -0.16
C PHE A 56 -8.76 6.45 -0.75
N SER A 57 -8.89 6.47 -2.07
CA SER A 57 -10.02 7.13 -2.73
C SER A 57 -11.35 6.50 -2.30
N ASP A 58 -11.38 5.16 -2.20
CA ASP A 58 -12.57 4.38 -1.86
C ASP A 58 -12.91 4.46 -0.34
N HIS A 59 -11.90 4.65 0.53
CA HIS A 59 -12.05 4.57 2.00
C HIS A 59 -11.48 5.78 2.76
N SER A 60 -11.40 6.95 2.12
CA SER A 60 -10.76 8.15 2.69
C SER A 60 -11.35 8.61 4.02
N LEU A 61 -12.63 8.32 4.30
CA LEU A 61 -13.29 8.68 5.55
C LEU A 61 -12.73 7.95 6.78
N LEU A 62 -12.14 6.77 6.61
CA LEU A 62 -11.48 6.04 7.71
C LEU A 62 -10.24 6.75 8.26
N LEU A 63 -9.78 7.81 7.58
CA LEU A 63 -8.64 8.63 7.99
C LEU A 63 -9.07 10.02 8.47
N HIS A 64 -10.36 10.23 8.70
CA HIS A 64 -10.89 11.47 9.25
C HIS A 64 -10.34 11.69 10.68
N ASP A 65 -9.98 12.94 11.00
CA ASP A 65 -9.41 13.36 12.29
C ASP A 65 -8.15 12.61 12.78
N ASN A 66 -7.53 11.78 11.93
CA ASN A 66 -6.33 11.04 12.28
C ASN A 66 -5.21 11.98 12.76
N GLY A 67 -4.69 11.75 13.98
CA GLY A 67 -3.65 12.55 14.62
C GLY A 67 -4.14 13.60 15.64
N ARG A 68 -5.45 13.76 15.82
CA ARG A 68 -6.03 14.51 16.95
C ARG A 68 -6.99 13.63 17.75
N ASP A 69 -8.17 13.37 17.16
CA ASP A 69 -9.31 12.70 17.80
C ASP A 69 -9.83 11.51 16.97
N GLY A 70 -9.12 11.15 15.89
CA GLY A 70 -9.50 10.03 15.02
C GLY A 70 -9.50 8.70 15.74
N ASP A 71 -10.45 7.84 15.40
CA ASP A 71 -10.55 6.49 15.96
C ASP A 71 -9.41 5.60 15.41
N ILE A 72 -8.60 5.07 16.31
CA ILE A 72 -7.52 4.13 15.95
C ILE A 72 -8.08 2.91 15.22
N ALA A 73 -9.28 2.43 15.56
CA ALA A 73 -9.89 1.27 14.94
C ALA A 73 -10.20 1.53 13.45
N ASP A 74 -10.61 2.75 13.08
CA ASP A 74 -10.82 3.13 11.68
C ASP A 74 -9.50 3.17 10.91
N VAL A 75 -8.43 3.66 11.54
CA VAL A 75 -7.08 3.65 10.96
C VAL A 75 -6.58 2.22 10.77
N GLU A 76 -6.79 1.33 11.75
CA GLU A 76 -6.42 -0.08 11.66
C GLU A 76 -7.18 -0.80 10.54
N LYS A 77 -8.48 -0.55 10.43
CA LYS A 77 -9.32 -1.05 9.34
C LYS A 77 -8.82 -0.55 7.98
N PHE A 78 -8.45 0.72 7.87
CA PHE A 78 -7.84 1.27 6.66
C PHE A 78 -6.55 0.54 6.28
N VAL A 79 -5.68 0.28 7.26
CA VAL A 79 -4.44 -0.49 7.05
C VAL A 79 -4.72 -1.92 6.58
N CYS A 80 -5.77 -2.56 7.10
CA CYS A 80 -6.21 -3.88 6.63
C CYS A 80 -6.66 -3.87 5.15
N PHE A 81 -7.36 -2.81 4.71
CA PHE A 81 -7.65 -2.60 3.29
C PHE A 81 -6.38 -2.45 2.45
N LEU A 82 -5.36 -1.74 2.95
CA LEU A 82 -4.07 -1.60 2.26
C LEU A 82 -3.38 -2.95 2.09
N TYR A 83 -3.40 -3.80 3.11
CA TYR A 83 -2.86 -5.16 3.03
C TYR A 83 -3.67 -6.10 2.13
N GLY A 84 -4.88 -5.71 1.74
CA GLY A 84 -5.77 -6.54 0.92
C GLY A 84 -6.45 -7.64 1.73
N THR A 85 -6.63 -7.41 3.03
CA THR A 85 -7.32 -8.30 3.97
C THR A 85 -8.47 -7.53 4.63
N PRO A 86 -9.49 -7.11 3.86
CA PRO A 86 -10.54 -6.22 4.35
C PRO A 86 -11.41 -6.82 5.46
N GLU A 87 -11.43 -8.15 5.55
CA GLU A 87 -12.14 -8.90 6.60
C GLU A 87 -11.45 -8.78 7.98
N GLN A 88 -10.19 -8.35 8.00
CA GLN A 88 -9.46 -8.10 9.24
C GLN A 88 -9.73 -6.67 9.70
N HIS A 89 -9.89 -6.51 11.00
CA HIS A 89 -10.10 -5.20 11.63
C HIS A 89 -8.89 -4.76 12.47
N ILE A 90 -8.00 -5.68 12.80
CA ILE A 90 -6.79 -5.46 13.57
C ILE A 90 -5.58 -5.67 12.67
N VAL A 91 -4.63 -4.74 12.72
CA VAL A 91 -3.47 -4.74 11.83
C VAL A 91 -2.59 -5.97 12.03
N ASP A 92 -2.46 -6.45 13.26
CA ASP A 92 -1.63 -7.61 13.55
C ASP A 92 -2.20 -8.90 12.96
N ASP A 93 -3.52 -9.08 12.93
CA ASP A 93 -4.15 -10.22 12.27
C ASP A 93 -3.92 -10.18 10.75
N ALA A 94 -4.00 -8.99 10.16
CA ALA A 94 -3.64 -8.79 8.75
C ALA A 94 -2.16 -9.14 8.48
N ARG A 95 -1.24 -8.75 9.37
CA ARG A 95 0.20 -9.09 9.27
C ARG A 95 0.43 -10.59 9.37
N VAL A 96 -0.20 -11.26 10.34
CA VAL A 96 -0.12 -12.73 10.52
C VAL A 96 -0.63 -13.44 9.27
N HIS A 97 -1.76 -12.99 8.71
CA HIS A 97 -2.30 -13.55 7.46
C HIS A 97 -1.30 -13.43 6.29
N LEU A 98 -0.69 -12.26 6.12
CA LEU A 98 0.31 -12.02 5.07
C LEU A 98 1.56 -12.90 5.23
N LEU A 99 2.07 -13.01 6.46
CA LEU A 99 3.20 -13.89 6.80
C LEU A 99 2.88 -15.35 6.49
N GLY A 100 1.69 -15.83 6.87
CA GLY A 100 1.24 -17.19 6.58
C GLY A 100 1.15 -17.46 5.07
N LYS A 101 0.66 -16.50 4.28
CA LYS A 101 0.62 -16.59 2.82
C LYS A 101 2.00 -16.62 2.20
N ALA A 102 2.93 -15.79 2.68
CA ALA A 102 4.31 -15.77 2.22
C ALA A 102 5.01 -17.12 2.48
N LYS A 103 4.84 -17.69 3.68
CA LYS A 103 5.39 -19.02 4.04
C LYS A 103 4.89 -20.10 3.08
N LYS A 104 3.58 -20.20 2.84
CA LYS A 104 2.99 -21.17 1.90
C LYS A 104 3.53 -21.01 0.48
N THR A 105 3.70 -19.77 0.02
CA THR A 105 4.23 -19.47 -1.31
C THR A 105 5.68 -19.92 -1.44
N LEU A 106 6.50 -19.66 -0.42
CA LEU A 106 7.90 -20.10 -0.37
C LEU A 106 8.00 -21.64 -0.40
N GLU A 107 7.21 -22.33 0.40
CA GLU A 107 7.16 -23.81 0.42
C GLU A 107 6.76 -24.38 -0.95
N MET A 108 5.78 -23.76 -1.63
CA MET A 108 5.37 -24.17 -2.98
C MET A 108 6.50 -24.00 -4.00
N LEU A 109 7.20 -22.86 -3.99
CA LEU A 109 8.31 -22.58 -4.90
C LEU A 109 9.47 -23.54 -4.68
N LEU A 110 9.81 -23.85 -3.43
CA LEU A 110 10.85 -24.84 -3.09
C LEU A 110 10.49 -26.24 -3.61
N ARG A 111 9.22 -26.65 -3.49
CA ARG A 111 8.74 -27.92 -4.05
C ARG A 111 8.82 -27.98 -5.57
N GLN A 112 8.54 -26.86 -6.27
CA GLN A 112 8.65 -26.79 -7.72
C GLN A 112 10.11 -26.82 -8.18
N ALA A 113 11.00 -26.08 -7.50
CA ALA A 113 12.43 -26.11 -7.78
C ALA A 113 13.04 -27.51 -7.59
N GLY A 114 12.64 -28.23 -6.53
CA GLY A 114 13.08 -29.61 -6.30
C GLY A 114 12.54 -30.63 -7.31
N LYS A 115 11.38 -30.38 -7.94
CA LYS A 115 10.86 -31.23 -9.02
C LYS A 115 11.60 -30.99 -10.35
N LEU A 116 12.01 -29.75 -10.62
CA LEU A 116 12.77 -29.39 -11.82
C LEU A 116 14.21 -29.92 -11.78
N SER A 117 14.83 -30.03 -10.60
CA SER A 117 16.17 -30.63 -10.47
C SER A 117 16.18 -32.15 -10.63
N GLY A 118 15.05 -32.83 -10.32
CA GLY A 118 14.92 -34.28 -10.45
C GLY A 118 14.60 -34.79 -11.87
N GLN A 119 14.25 -33.92 -12.81
CA GLN A 119 13.91 -34.30 -14.19
C GLN A 119 15.10 -34.28 -15.17
N ASN A 120 16.29 -33.86 -14.73
CA ASN A 120 17.50 -33.78 -15.57
C ASN A 120 18.49 -34.94 -15.38
N MET A 121 18.09 -36.04 -14.74
CA MET A 121 18.91 -37.25 -14.61
C MET A 121 18.20 -38.45 -15.26
N THR A 122 18.18 -38.48 -16.59
CA THR A 122 18.05 -39.74 -17.34
C THR A 122 19.36 -39.95 -18.11
N PRO A 123 20.18 -40.95 -17.75
CA PRO A 123 21.32 -41.34 -18.57
C PRO A 123 20.77 -42.08 -19.79
N GLY A 124 20.96 -41.49 -20.97
CA GLY A 124 20.86 -42.15 -22.26
C GLY A 124 22.26 -42.45 -22.78
#